data_AF-A0A392M4L5-F1
#
_entry.id   AF-A0A392M4L5-F1
#
_cell.length_a   1.000
_cell.length_b   1.000
_cell.length_c   1.000
_cell.angle_alpha   90.00
_cell.angle_beta   90.00
_cell.angle_gamma   90.00
#
_symmetry.space_group_name_H-M   'P 1'
#
loop_
_entity.id
_entity.type
_entity.pdbx_description
1 polymer ?
#
loop_
_entity_poly.entity_id
_entity_poly.type
_entity_poly.pdbx_seq_one_letter_code
_entity_poly.pdbx_strand_id
1 'polypeptide(L)'
;RRTGDTSDGCAMFWKADKFQVLDEESIQYKDIGLRDNVAQLLVFEGISYKVSIPVGVYLLECMNAYGMRGSDSRRLVVGNIHVLYNPNRGEVKLGQIRFLSSKAQTLSEKWGNAPVILAGDFNSTPESGIYKFLSSSEVNELL
;
A
#
# COMPACT_ATOMS: atom_id res chain seq x y z
N ARG A 1 30.13 5.38 5.75
CA ARG A 1 30.25 3.97 6.22
C ARG A 1 29.03 3.74 7.13
N ARG A 2 28.12 2.80 6.84
CA ARG A 2 27.09 2.39 7.83
C ARG A 2 27.88 1.81 9.02
N THR A 3 27.69 2.37 10.21
CA THR A 3 28.20 1.83 11.47
C THR A 3 27.11 0.92 12.03
N GLY A 4 27.25 -0.40 11.88
CA GLY A 4 26.38 -1.38 12.53
C GLY A 4 25.78 -2.40 11.57
N ASP A 5 25.95 -3.69 11.91
CA ASP A 5 25.27 -4.87 11.36
C ASP A 5 23.76 -4.91 11.71
N THR A 6 23.12 -3.76 11.92
CA THR A 6 21.71 -3.72 12.29
C THR A 6 20.86 -4.00 11.06
N SER A 7 20.13 -5.10 11.12
CA SER A 7 19.13 -5.47 10.11
C SER A 7 17.92 -4.55 10.27
N ASP A 8 17.81 -3.52 9.41
CA ASP A 8 16.59 -2.70 9.34
C ASP A 8 15.46 -3.49 8.68
N GLY A 9 14.22 -3.19 9.07
CA GLY A 9 13.03 -3.90 8.58
C GLY A 9 11.78 -3.02 8.53
N CYS A 10 10.79 -3.46 7.77
CA CYS A 10 9.41 -2.98 7.88
C CYS A 10 8.57 -4.08 8.55
N ALA A 11 7.56 -3.68 9.30
CA ALA A 11 6.55 -4.59 9.83
C ALA A 11 5.17 -3.99 9.66
N MET A 12 4.18 -4.83 9.38
CA MET A 12 2.77 -4.45 9.36
C MET A 12 2.01 -5.39 10.29
N PHE A 13 1.14 -4.79 11.10
CA PHE A 13 0.27 -5.52 12.02
C PHE A 13 -1.18 -5.17 11.71
N TRP A 14 -2.06 -6.16 11.80
CA TRP A 14 -3.48 -5.99 11.56
C TRP A 14 -4.29 -6.82 12.54
N LYS A 15 -5.58 -6.51 12.62
CA LYS A 15 -6.56 -7.24 13.42
C LYS A 15 -7.06 -8.44 12.62
N ALA A 16 -6.68 -9.65 13.02
CA ALA A 16 -7.02 -10.90 12.31
C ALA A 16 -8.52 -11.21 12.30
N ASP A 17 -9.30 -10.65 13.23
CA ASP A 17 -10.77 -10.73 13.26
C ASP A 17 -11.46 -9.73 12.30
N LYS A 18 -10.69 -8.81 11.71
CA LYS A 18 -11.19 -7.79 10.77
C LYS A 18 -10.64 -7.94 9.36
N PHE A 19 -9.42 -8.43 9.21
CA PHE A 19 -8.73 -8.51 7.93
C PHE A 19 -8.05 -9.86 7.74
N GLN A 20 -8.18 -10.39 6.54
CA GLN A 20 -7.36 -11.50 6.05
C GLN A 20 -6.37 -10.99 5.01
N VAL A 21 -5.16 -11.56 4.99
CA VAL A 21 -4.16 -11.29 3.94
C VAL A 21 -4.43 -12.20 2.76
N LEU A 22 -4.53 -11.62 1.57
CA LEU A 22 -4.73 -12.32 0.31
C LEU A 22 -3.44 -12.43 -0.53
N ASP A 23 -2.53 -11.47 -0.37
CA ASP A 23 -1.29 -11.38 -1.14
C ASP A 23 -0.23 -10.62 -0.32
N GLU A 24 1.04 -10.95 -0.54
CA GLU A 24 2.19 -10.35 0.14
C GLU A 24 3.37 -10.22 -0.83
N GLU A 25 3.95 -9.02 -0.90
CA GLU A 25 5.24 -8.78 -1.54
C GLU A 25 6.22 -8.14 -0.55
N SER A 26 7.35 -8.81 -0.31
CA SER A 26 8.51 -8.24 0.37
C SER A 26 9.51 -7.73 -0.67
N ILE A 27 9.88 -6.45 -0.58
CA ILE A 27 10.76 -5.79 -1.55
C ILE A 27 12.12 -5.53 -0.92
N GLN A 28 13.17 -6.07 -1.53
CA GLN A 28 14.56 -5.71 -1.23
C GLN A 28 15.09 -4.87 -2.40
N TYR A 29 15.31 -3.59 -2.18
CA TYR A 29 15.66 -2.66 -3.25
C TYR A 29 16.99 -2.99 -3.94
N LYS A 30 17.92 -3.64 -3.24
CA LYS A 30 19.17 -4.11 -3.82
C LYS A 30 18.96 -5.16 -4.93
N ASP A 31 17.91 -5.97 -4.83
CA ASP A 31 17.66 -7.09 -5.77
C ASP A 31 17.19 -6.59 -7.14
N ILE A 32 16.75 -5.32 -7.20
CA ILE A 32 16.33 -4.63 -8.42
C ILE A 32 17.31 -3.51 -8.83
N GLY A 33 18.55 -3.56 -8.33
CA GLY A 33 19.61 -2.60 -8.69
C GLY A 33 19.47 -1.21 -8.07
N LEU A 34 18.61 -1.03 -7.07
CA LEU A 34 18.49 0.21 -6.30
C LEU A 34 19.31 0.16 -5.00
N ARG A 35 19.42 1.30 -4.33
CA ARG A 35 20.12 1.38 -3.04
C ARG A 35 19.40 0.53 -2.00
N ASP A 36 20.18 -0.31 -1.32
CA ASP A 36 19.70 -1.23 -0.29
C ASP A 36 18.86 -0.56 0.80
N ASN A 37 17.60 -0.99 0.88
CA ASN A 37 16.55 -0.71 1.85
C ASN A 37 15.43 -1.74 1.61
N VAL A 38 14.33 -1.65 2.36
CA VAL A 38 13.21 -2.59 2.27
C VAL A 38 11.85 -1.89 2.20
N ALA A 39 10.87 -2.59 1.63
CA ALA A 39 9.46 -2.25 1.71
C ALA A 39 8.61 -3.52 1.74
N GLN A 40 7.34 -3.38 2.11
CA GLN A 40 6.36 -4.46 2.11
C GLN A 40 5.07 -3.97 1.46
N LEU A 41 4.39 -4.84 0.72
CA LEU A 41 3.03 -4.66 0.23
C LEU A 41 2.18 -5.83 0.70
N LEU A 42 1.02 -5.55 1.28
CA LEU A 42 0.03 -6.55 1.68
C LEU A 42 -1.30 -6.20 1.02
N VAL A 43 -2.01 -7.22 0.56
CA VAL A 43 -3.39 -7.09 0.12
C VAL A 43 -4.29 -7.67 1.19
N PHE A 44 -5.16 -6.83 1.74
CA PHE A 44 -6.14 -7.22 2.75
C PHE A 44 -7.52 -7.37 2.14
N GLU A 45 -8.33 -8.24 2.74
CA GLU A 45 -9.77 -8.27 2.56
C GLU A 45 -10.48 -8.20 3.90
N GLY A 46 -11.46 -7.30 3.99
CA GLY A 46 -12.23 -7.07 5.20
C GLY A 46 -13.21 -8.20 5.48
N ILE A 47 -13.00 -8.93 6.57
CA ILE A 47 -13.89 -10.01 7.04
C ILE A 47 -15.25 -9.39 7.35
N SER A 48 -16.29 -9.91 6.69
CA SER A 48 -17.68 -9.54 6.95
C SER A 48 -18.40 -10.75 7.51
N TYR A 49 -19.00 -10.61 8.69
CA TYR A 49 -19.89 -11.62 9.21
C TYR A 49 -21.17 -11.57 8.38
N LYS A 50 -21.37 -12.56 7.51
CA LYS A 50 -22.68 -12.76 6.89
C LYS A 50 -23.67 -13.04 8.01
N VAL A 51 -24.47 -12.05 8.38
CA VAL A 51 -25.68 -12.31 9.15
C VAL A 51 -26.63 -13.01 8.18
N SER A 52 -26.70 -14.33 8.27
CA SER A 52 -27.69 -15.13 7.57
C SER A 52 -29.06 -14.83 8.19
N ILE A 53 -29.70 -13.75 7.76
CA ILE A 53 -31.09 -13.48 8.12
C ILE A 53 -31.95 -14.41 7.24
N PRO A 54 -32.73 -15.36 7.80
CA PRO A 54 -33.68 -16.14 7.03
C PRO A 54 -34.92 -15.27 6.78
N VAL A 55 -34.81 -14.25 5.94
CA VAL A 55 -35.96 -13.44 5.53
C VAL A 55 -36.03 -13.51 4.01
N GLY A 56 -36.95 -14.35 3.56
CA GLY A 56 -37.14 -14.69 2.16
C GLY A 56 -37.45 -13.48 1.29
N VAL A 57 -36.92 -13.54 0.06
CA VAL A 57 -37.30 -12.85 -1.20
C VAL A 57 -37.43 -11.31 -1.14
N TYR A 58 -38.16 -10.73 -0.20
CA TYR A 58 -38.39 -9.28 -0.07
C TYR A 58 -37.13 -8.47 0.22
N LEU A 59 -36.19 -9.00 1.01
CA LEU A 59 -34.94 -8.29 1.33
C LEU A 59 -34.01 -8.17 0.12
N LEU A 60 -34.02 -9.16 -0.79
CA LEU A 60 -33.18 -9.14 -1.99
C LEU A 60 -33.60 -8.02 -2.96
N GLU A 61 -34.91 -7.81 -3.10
CA GLU A 61 -35.46 -6.69 -3.89
C GLU A 61 -35.12 -5.34 -3.26
N CYS A 62 -35.22 -5.21 -1.93
CA CYS A 62 -34.83 -3.99 -1.22
C CYS A 62 -33.33 -3.68 -1.33
N MET A 63 -32.45 -4.68 -1.27
CA MET A 63 -31.00 -4.51 -1.42
C MET A 63 -30.62 -4.01 -2.82
N ASN A 64 -31.26 -4.54 -3.86
CA ASN A 64 -31.08 -4.05 -5.23
C ASN A 64 -31.66 -2.64 -5.43
N ALA A 65 -32.83 -2.35 -4.86
CA ALA A 65 -33.47 -1.03 -4.94
C ALA A 65 -32.67 0.08 -4.23
N TYR A 66 -31.95 -0.24 -3.15
CA TYR A 66 -31.05 0.68 -2.44
C TYR A 66 -29.62 0.71 -3.00
N GLY A 67 -29.33 0.00 -4.10
CA GLY A 67 -27.98 -0.05 -4.67
C GLY A 67 -26.95 -0.72 -3.76
N MET A 68 -27.37 -1.53 -2.79
CA MET A 68 -26.48 -2.43 -2.05
C MET A 68 -26.07 -3.57 -2.98
N ARG A 69 -25.10 -3.28 -3.86
CA ARG A 69 -24.42 -4.29 -4.67
C ARG A 69 -23.89 -5.37 -3.72
N GLY A 70 -24.32 -6.60 -3.95
CA GLY A 70 -23.90 -7.74 -3.14
C GLY A 70 -22.37 -7.79 -3.06
N SER A 71 -21.84 -7.69 -1.84
CA SER A 71 -20.45 -7.97 -1.49
C SER A 71 -19.43 -7.41 -2.49
N ASP A 72 -19.36 -6.09 -2.63
CA ASP A 72 -18.14 -5.50 -3.15
C ASP A 72 -17.01 -5.90 -2.20
N SER A 73 -16.10 -6.75 -2.67
CA SER A 73 -15.03 -7.29 -1.82
C SER A 73 -14.24 -6.11 -1.28
N ARG A 74 -14.32 -5.88 0.04
CA ARG A 74 -13.65 -4.76 0.73
C ARG A 74 -12.15 -5.03 0.79
N ARG A 75 -11.48 -4.91 -0.35
CA ARG A 75 -10.05 -5.15 -0.51
C ARG A 75 -9.27 -3.85 -0.39
N LEU A 76 -8.03 -3.96 0.06
CA LEU A 76 -7.14 -2.84 0.27
C LEU A 76 -5.69 -3.28 0.02
N VAL A 77 -4.94 -2.52 -0.75
CA VAL A 77 -3.49 -2.68 -0.86
C VAL A 77 -2.84 -1.74 0.14
N VAL A 78 -1.97 -2.26 0.99
CA VAL A 78 -1.24 -1.47 1.99
C VAL A 78 0.26 -1.67 1.79
N GLY A 79 0.96 -0.58 1.53
CA GLY A 79 2.41 -0.52 1.46
C GLY A 79 3.01 0.07 2.72
N ASN A 80 4.14 -0.48 3.16
CA ASN A 80 4.98 0.10 4.21
C ASN A 80 6.43 0.19 3.73
N ILE A 81 7.01 1.39 3.76
CA ILE A 81 8.36 1.66 3.24
C ILE A 81 9.23 2.42 4.25
N HIS A 82 10.54 2.15 4.22
CA HIS A 82 11.54 2.98 4.85
C HIS A 82 12.49 3.51 3.75
N VAL A 83 12.24 4.74 3.30
CA VAL A 83 13.00 5.41 2.24
C VAL A 83 14.38 5.82 2.76
N LEU A 84 15.38 5.85 1.87
CA LEU A 84 16.73 6.28 2.21
C LEU A 84 16.74 7.63 2.96
N TYR A 85 17.46 7.69 4.10
CA TYR A 85 17.51 8.91 4.91
C TYR A 85 18.25 10.08 4.24
N ASN A 86 19.35 9.80 3.52
CA ASN A 86 20.30 10.81 3.06
C ASN A 86 19.60 11.95 2.28
N PRO A 87 19.59 13.20 2.79
CA PRO A 87 18.85 14.30 2.18
C PRO A 87 19.35 14.68 0.79
N ASN A 88 20.63 14.42 0.48
CA ASN A 88 21.26 14.78 -0.79
C ASN A 88 21.08 13.71 -1.89
N ARG A 89 20.16 12.75 -1.69
CA ARG A 89 19.96 11.59 -2.58
C ARG A 89 18.50 11.47 -3.04
N GLY A 90 17.88 12.60 -3.38
CA GLY A 90 16.47 12.68 -3.79
C GLY A 90 16.13 11.75 -4.96
N GLU A 91 17.06 11.54 -5.89
CA GLU A 91 16.91 10.63 -7.03
C GLU A 91 16.76 9.17 -6.61
N VAL A 92 17.49 8.75 -5.56
CA VAL A 92 17.37 7.40 -5.00
C VAL A 92 16.05 7.26 -4.27
N LYS A 93 15.67 8.26 -3.47
CA LYS A 93 14.40 8.28 -2.75
C LYS A 93 13.24 8.16 -3.74
N LEU A 94 13.26 8.95 -4.82
CA LEU A 94 12.25 8.92 -5.86
C LEU A 94 12.19 7.56 -6.56
N GLY A 95 13.35 6.97 -6.91
CA GLY A 95 13.41 5.64 -7.51
C GLY A 95 12.76 4.57 -6.63
N GLN A 96 13.00 4.63 -5.32
CA GLN A 96 12.39 3.69 -4.36
C GLN A 96 10.87 3.86 -4.26
N ILE A 97 10.41 5.11 -4.12
CA ILE A 97 9.00 5.45 -4.01
C ILE A 97 8.26 5.07 -5.30
N ARG A 98 8.80 5.46 -6.46
CA ARG A 98 8.19 5.18 -7.77
C ARG A 98 8.06 3.67 -8.01
N PHE A 99 9.08 2.89 -7.64
CA PHE A 99 9.01 1.43 -7.76
C PHE A 99 7.90 0.85 -6.87
N LEU A 100 7.82 1.27 -5.61
CA LEU A 100 6.75 0.83 -4.70
C LEU A 100 5.36 1.21 -5.23
N SER A 101 5.18 2.46 -5.66
CA SER A 101 3.90 2.95 -6.19
C SER A 101 3.47 2.17 -7.42
N SER A 102 4.40 1.87 -8.33
CA SER A 102 4.11 1.05 -9.51
C SER A 102 3.68 -0.37 -9.13
N LYS A 103 4.37 -0.99 -8.16
CA LYS A 103 4.00 -2.32 -7.65
C LYS A 103 2.63 -2.33 -6.96
N ALA A 104 2.37 -1.32 -6.14
CA ALA A 104 1.08 -1.16 -5.47
C ALA A 104 -0.06 -0.96 -6.47
N GLN A 105 0.18 -0.22 -7.55
CA GLN A 105 -0.78 -0.07 -8.65
C GLN A 105 -1.06 -1.40 -9.35
N THR A 106 -0.03 -2.18 -9.69
CA THR A 106 -0.22 -3.51 -10.28
C THR A 106 -1.02 -4.44 -9.37
N LEU A 107 -0.77 -4.43 -8.05
CA LEU A 107 -1.58 -5.18 -7.09
C LEU A 107 -3.02 -4.64 -7.01
N SER A 108 -3.21 -3.33 -7.03
CA SER A 108 -4.53 -2.70 -7.05
C SER A 108 -5.36 -3.22 -8.22
N GLU A 109 -4.82 -3.16 -9.44
CA GLU A 109 -5.45 -3.65 -10.66
C GLU A 109 -5.75 -5.15 -10.60
N LYS A 110 -4.77 -5.96 -10.15
CA LYS A 110 -4.93 -7.41 -9.95
C LYS A 110 -6.09 -7.76 -9.00
N TRP A 111 -6.32 -6.95 -7.97
CA TRP A 111 -7.31 -7.21 -6.93
C TRP A 111 -8.61 -6.41 -7.11
N GLY A 112 -8.93 -5.99 -8.33
CA GLY A 112 -10.19 -5.35 -8.68
C GLY A 112 -10.19 -3.83 -8.48
N ASN A 113 -9.09 -3.17 -8.82
CA ASN A 113 -8.85 -1.75 -8.56
C ASN A 113 -8.97 -1.40 -7.06
N ALA A 114 -8.42 -2.28 -6.20
CA ALA A 114 -8.48 -2.10 -4.76
C ALA A 114 -7.77 -0.79 -4.35
N PRO A 115 -8.33 0.02 -3.44
CA PRO A 115 -7.69 1.24 -2.97
C PRO A 115 -6.29 0.95 -2.40
N VAL A 116 -5.37 1.91 -2.56
CA VAL A 116 -3.98 1.81 -2.12
C VAL A 116 -3.72 2.77 -0.97
N ILE A 117 -3.09 2.28 0.08
CA ILE A 117 -2.52 3.09 1.16
C ILE A 117 -1.02 2.85 1.17
N LEU A 118 -0.23 3.91 1.06
CA LEU A 118 1.22 3.85 1.25
C LEU A 118 1.57 4.56 2.56
N ALA A 119 2.21 3.84 3.47
CA ALA A 119 2.64 4.31 4.76
C ALA A 119 4.15 4.08 4.95
N GLY A 120 4.70 4.65 6.02
CA GLY A 120 6.08 4.44 6.43
C GLY A 120 6.87 5.73 6.54
N ASP A 121 8.19 5.59 6.62
CA ASP A 121 9.12 6.71 6.73
C ASP A 121 9.65 7.09 5.35
N PHE A 122 9.15 8.21 4.83
CA PHE A 122 9.59 8.76 3.54
C PHE A 122 10.87 9.60 3.65
N ASN A 123 11.37 9.86 4.85
CA ASN A 123 12.56 10.69 5.12
C ASN A 123 12.55 12.01 4.32
N SER A 124 11.38 12.64 4.21
CA SER A 124 11.10 13.79 3.35
C SER A 124 10.13 14.74 4.06
N THR A 125 10.39 16.05 4.01
CA THR A 125 9.49 17.05 4.59
C THR A 125 8.37 17.42 3.61
N PRO A 126 7.27 18.04 4.06
CA PRO A 126 6.18 18.48 3.19
C PRO A 126 6.60 19.44 2.07
N GLU A 127 7.70 20.18 2.24
CA GLU A 127 8.22 21.13 1.24
C GLU A 127 9.06 20.47 0.15
N SER A 128 9.45 19.21 0.34
CA SER A 128 10.35 18.47 -0.56
C SER A 128 9.71 18.15 -1.92
N GLY A 129 10.54 17.99 -2.96
CA GLY A 129 10.10 17.51 -4.26
C GLY A 129 9.48 16.11 -4.21
N ILE A 130 9.94 15.26 -3.28
CA ILE A 130 9.39 13.93 -3.00
C ILE A 130 7.93 14.02 -2.53
N TYR A 131 7.64 14.90 -1.58
CA TYR A 131 6.28 15.07 -1.07
C TYR A 131 5.35 15.61 -2.16
N LYS A 132 5.81 16.58 -2.95
CA LYS A 132 5.06 17.09 -4.11
C LYS A 132 4.72 15.97 -5.08
N PHE A 133 5.71 15.16 -5.48
CA PHE A 133 5.49 14.00 -6.34
C PHE A 133 4.44 13.03 -5.77
N LEU A 134 4.51 12.69 -4.48
CA LEU A 134 3.52 11.83 -3.84
C LEU A 134 2.11 12.44 -3.85
N SER A 135 1.99 13.76 -3.70
CA SER A 135 0.72 14.46 -3.60
C SER A 135 0.06 14.79 -4.95
N SER A 136 0.85 15.04 -6.00
CA SER A 136 0.37 15.50 -7.31
C SER A 136 0.64 14.54 -8.46
N SER A 137 1.46 13.50 -8.24
CA SER A 137 2.03 12.65 -9.31
C SER A 137 2.90 13.41 -10.33
N GLU A 138 3.34 14.63 -10.00
CA GLU A 138 4.22 15.44 -10.85
C GLU A 138 5.66 15.46 -10.31
N VAL A 139 6.64 15.33 -11.20
CA VAL A 139 8.06 15.51 -10.87
C VAL A 139 8.50 16.88 -11.38
N ASN A 140 8.90 17.78 -10.49
CA ASN A 140 9.61 19.01 -10.86
C ASN A 140 11.11 18.76 -10.85
N GLU A 141 11.87 19.48 -11.70
CA GLU A 141 13.31 19.29 -11.94
C GLU A 141 14.23 19.50 -10.71
N LEU A 142 13.69 19.92 -9.57
CA LEU A 142 14.40 20.12 -8.31
C LEU A 142 14.10 18.97 -7.33
N LEU A 143 14.80 17.84 -7.50
CA LEU A 143 14.80 16.70 -6.57
C LEU A 143 16.02 16.71 -5.64
#